data_AF-A0A3C0ZWJ2-F1
#
_entry.id   AF-A0A3C0ZWJ2-F1
#
_cell.length_a   1.000
_cell.length_b   1.000
_cell.length_c   1.000
_cell.angle_alpha   90.00
_cell.angle_beta   90.00
_cell.angle_gamma   90.00
#
_symmetry.space_group_name_H-M   'P 1'
#
loop_
_entity.id
_entity.type
_entity.pdbx_description
1 polymer ?
#
loop_
_entity_poly.entity_id
_entity_poly.type
_entity_poly.pdbx_seq_one_letter_code
_entity_poly.pdbx_strand_id
1 'polypeptide(L)'
;MLSFILAISPIVIVLVGIMAFRMSAYKIAPIALIWGMFLALTYFNITGLTLRENIVVLDANVWKGIKEGFKIVVMVFGAFTILNALKDTGAMEDVKAAITQVSGNDRRVQLIIIGIFFPIFLEGAAGAGAPAALTAPFLTALGFDPIIAIAVSLLGDCTCTSWGGAGLTTINGGAALVNAGVSTTALNSAMVGRINSLGLLIVPFIAVLIAFGPKGFRGIIHYLVFAGVSGGLVMFALSNFIGPEITSLGTGIIGIILSIFFLKLVPINTPKEFKYVSQGNIKRKYSAFQALSPYIYMLVLIPLVRYGVPALFPENGFATMCILGYIVWVDVVILFCSLLGMITLGMSWKGMKKVIKETIKSLAPVMITMGSLLCLSYIMQS
;
A
#
# COMPACT_ATOMS: atom_id res chain seq x y z
N MET A 1 -30.65 19.51 -5.55
CA MET A 1 -30.65 18.17 -6.20
C MET A 1 -29.77 18.15 -7.45
N LEU A 2 -30.02 19.00 -8.46
CA LEU A 2 -29.25 19.04 -9.71
C LEU A 2 -27.75 19.29 -9.50
N SER A 3 -27.38 20.27 -8.67
CA SER A 3 -25.97 20.57 -8.34
C SER A 3 -25.27 19.37 -7.69
N PHE A 4 -25.97 18.60 -6.86
CA PHE A 4 -25.41 17.39 -6.24
C PHE A 4 -25.13 16.30 -7.28
N ILE A 5 -26.07 16.09 -8.21
CA ILE A 5 -25.92 15.12 -9.31
C ILE A 5 -24.75 15.51 -10.23
N LEU A 6 -24.63 16.80 -10.55
CA LEU A 6 -23.53 17.29 -11.37
C LEU A 6 -22.19 17.21 -10.63
N ALA A 7 -22.15 17.53 -9.34
CA ALA A 7 -20.94 17.42 -8.51
C ALA A 7 -20.43 15.97 -8.38
N ILE A 8 -21.32 14.99 -8.27
CA ILE A 8 -20.91 13.57 -8.16
C ILE A 8 -20.56 12.96 -9.53
N SER A 9 -20.98 13.58 -10.64
CA SER A 9 -20.84 13.00 -11.98
C SER A 9 -19.39 12.66 -12.41
N PRO A 10 -18.33 13.43 -12.09
CA PRO A 10 -16.96 13.04 -12.43
C PRO A 10 -16.53 11.75 -11.72
N ILE A 11 -16.97 11.57 -10.46
CA ILE A 11 -16.70 10.35 -9.68
C ILE A 11 -17.44 9.16 -10.31
N VAL A 12 -18.71 9.34 -10.68
CA VAL A 12 -19.50 8.31 -11.37
C VAL A 12 -18.83 7.90 -12.69
N ILE A 13 -18.31 8.84 -13.48
CA ILE A 13 -17.58 8.53 -14.73
C ILE A 13 -16.38 7.62 -14.46
N VAL A 14 -15.57 7.92 -13.44
CA VAL A 14 -14.42 7.08 -13.06
C VAL A 14 -14.89 5.69 -12.64
N LEU A 15 -15.88 5.61 -11.75
CA LEU A 15 -16.39 4.35 -11.20
C LEU A 15 -17.03 3.46 -12.27
N VAL A 16 -17.90 4.03 -13.11
CA VAL A 16 -18.57 3.31 -14.21
C VAL A 16 -17.55 2.92 -15.28
N GLY A 17 -16.61 3.80 -15.62
CA GLY A 17 -15.54 3.48 -16.57
C GLY A 17 -14.69 2.28 -16.14
N ILE A 18 -14.35 2.20 -14.85
CA ILE A 18 -13.56 1.07 -14.31
C ILE A 18 -14.41 -0.18 -14.14
N MET A 19 -15.58 -0.08 -13.50
CA MET A 19 -16.37 -1.26 -13.12
C MET A 19 -17.19 -1.83 -14.27
N ALA A 20 -17.89 -0.98 -15.03
CA ALA A 20 -18.80 -1.42 -16.10
C ALA A 20 -18.06 -1.60 -17.42
N PHE A 21 -17.26 -0.60 -17.82
CA PHE A 21 -16.54 -0.63 -19.09
C PHE A 21 -15.16 -1.27 -19.02
N ARG A 22 -14.70 -1.66 -17.82
CA ARG A 22 -13.39 -2.31 -17.58
C ARG A 22 -12.22 -1.51 -18.18
N MET A 23 -12.34 -0.18 -18.22
CA MET A 23 -11.31 0.70 -18.72
C MET A 23 -10.21 0.87 -17.69
N SER A 24 -8.96 0.92 -18.16
CA SER A 24 -7.82 1.21 -17.29
C SER A 24 -7.93 2.61 -16.69
N ALA A 25 -7.54 2.77 -15.42
CA ALA A 25 -7.63 4.03 -14.69
C ALA A 25 -6.94 5.20 -15.41
N TYR A 26 -5.79 4.95 -16.06
CA TYR A 26 -5.05 5.97 -16.81
C TYR A 26 -5.80 6.52 -18.04
N LYS A 27 -6.81 5.81 -18.54
CA LYS A 27 -7.67 6.27 -19.65
C LYS A 27 -8.86 7.09 -19.15
N ILE A 28 -9.52 6.62 -18.09
CA ILE A 28 -10.75 7.24 -17.60
C ILE A 28 -10.48 8.49 -16.75
N ALA A 29 -9.38 8.54 -16.01
CA ALA A 29 -9.05 9.68 -15.15
C ALA A 29 -8.90 11.01 -15.94
N PRO A 30 -8.21 11.05 -17.09
CA PRO A 30 -8.20 12.25 -17.93
C PRO A 30 -9.58 12.65 -18.46
N ILE A 31 -10.43 11.67 -18.81
CA ILE A 31 -11.80 11.93 -19.28
C ILE A 31 -12.63 12.59 -18.17
N ALA A 32 -12.54 12.06 -16.95
CA ALA A 32 -13.21 12.64 -15.79
C ALA A 32 -12.69 14.04 -15.46
N LEU A 33 -11.39 14.30 -15.63
CA LEU A 33 -10.80 15.63 -15.49
C LEU A 33 -11.37 16.62 -16.52
N ILE A 34 -11.43 16.23 -17.80
CA ILE A 34 -12.02 17.07 -18.86
C ILE A 34 -13.48 17.39 -18.56
N TRP A 35 -14.23 16.39 -18.09
CA TRP A 35 -15.63 16.59 -17.68
C TRP A 35 -15.75 17.52 -16.46
N GLY A 36 -14.89 17.37 -15.46
CA GLY A 36 -14.84 18.25 -14.29
C GLY A 36 -14.52 19.71 -14.67
N MET A 37 -13.55 19.92 -15.57
CA MET A 37 -13.23 21.25 -16.11
C MET A 37 -14.42 21.86 -16.85
N PHE A 38 -15.13 21.06 -17.65
CA PHE A 38 -16.33 21.50 -18.35
C PHE A 38 -17.42 21.97 -17.37
N LEU A 39 -17.68 21.20 -16.31
CA LEU A 39 -18.68 21.57 -15.29
C LEU A 39 -18.27 22.81 -14.48
N ALA A 40 -16.98 22.93 -14.15
CA ALA A 40 -16.45 24.09 -13.44
C ALA A 40 -16.63 25.38 -14.26
N LEU A 41 -16.36 25.34 -15.56
CA LEU A 41 -16.48 26.50 -16.45
C LEU A 41 -17.91 26.88 -16.81
N THR A 42 -18.84 25.90 -16.85
CA THR A 42 -20.21 26.13 -17.36
C THR A 42 -21.25 26.28 -16.25
N TYR A 43 -21.34 25.30 -15.35
CA TYR A 43 -22.46 25.21 -14.41
C TYR A 43 -22.11 25.74 -13.02
N PHE A 44 -20.94 25.37 -12.49
CA PHE A 44 -20.55 25.77 -11.14
C PHE A 44 -19.96 27.18 -11.08
N ASN A 45 -19.40 27.65 -12.20
CA ASN A 45 -19.00 29.03 -12.49
C ASN A 45 -18.78 29.84 -11.22
N ILE A 46 -17.54 29.89 -10.71
CA ILE A 46 -17.18 30.57 -9.45
C ILE A 46 -17.84 31.95 -9.47
N THR A 47 -18.87 32.10 -8.64
CA THR A 47 -20.01 32.97 -8.98
C THR A 47 -19.54 34.44 -9.02
N GLY A 48 -19.61 35.07 -10.21
CA GLY A 48 -19.26 36.49 -10.43
C GLY A 48 -17.92 36.76 -11.10
N LEU A 49 -17.10 35.75 -11.40
CA LEU A 49 -15.84 35.92 -12.12
C LEU A 49 -16.02 35.97 -13.64
N THR A 50 -15.25 36.83 -14.31
CA THR A 50 -15.11 36.78 -15.77
C THR A 50 -14.48 35.46 -16.21
N LEU A 51 -14.69 35.04 -17.46
CA LEU A 51 -14.10 33.81 -18.02
C LEU A 51 -12.57 33.77 -17.78
N ARG A 52 -11.91 34.92 -17.86
CA ARG A 52 -10.47 35.07 -17.64
C ARG A 52 -10.07 34.77 -16.20
N GLU A 53 -10.83 35.26 -15.21
CA GLU A 53 -10.56 35.02 -13.79
C GLU A 53 -10.83 33.56 -13.40
N ASN A 54 -11.89 32.95 -13.96
CA ASN A 54 -12.15 31.52 -13.80
C ASN A 54 -10.99 30.66 -14.34
N ILE A 55 -10.45 31.00 -15.51
CA ILE A 55 -9.31 30.29 -16.09
C ILE A 55 -8.07 30.42 -15.20
N VAL A 56 -7.81 31.59 -14.61
CA VAL A 56 -6.67 31.80 -13.70
C VAL A 56 -6.78 30.93 -12.44
N VAL A 57 -7.96 30.85 -11.83
CA VAL A 57 -8.19 29.98 -10.65
C VAL A 57 -8.04 28.51 -11.01
N LEU A 58 -8.63 28.09 -12.14
CA LEU A 58 -8.53 26.70 -12.62
C LEU A 58 -7.09 26.32 -12.97
N ASP A 59 -6.32 27.21 -13.61
CA ASP A 59 -4.92 26.99 -13.95
C ASP A 59 -4.07 26.76 -12.68
N ALA A 60 -4.26 27.59 -11.65
CA ALA A 60 -3.60 27.41 -10.36
C ALA A 60 -3.95 26.06 -9.71
N ASN A 61 -5.22 25.65 -9.77
CA ASN A 61 -5.70 24.36 -9.22
C ASN A 61 -5.18 23.15 -10.00
N VAL A 62 -5.12 23.23 -11.33
CA VAL A 62 -4.52 22.20 -12.19
C VAL A 62 -3.03 22.08 -11.87
N TRP A 63 -2.31 23.20 -11.78
CA TRP A 63 -0.89 23.18 -11.45
C TRP A 63 -0.62 22.62 -10.05
N LYS A 64 -1.48 22.94 -9.08
CA LYS A 64 -1.46 22.35 -7.74
C LYS A 64 -1.69 20.84 -7.79
N GLY A 65 -2.67 20.38 -8.58
CA GLY A 65 -2.94 18.95 -8.79
C GLY A 65 -1.76 18.20 -9.42
N ILE A 66 -1.12 18.77 -10.44
CA ILE A 66 0.07 18.20 -11.07
C ILE A 66 1.23 18.10 -10.06
N LYS A 67 1.49 19.15 -9.29
CA LYS A 67 2.55 19.17 -8.27
C LYS A 67 2.35 18.11 -7.20
N GLU A 68 1.13 18.02 -6.64
CA GLU A 68 0.84 17.00 -5.62
C GLU A 68 0.85 15.59 -6.21
N GLY A 69 0.39 15.40 -7.44
CA GLY A 69 0.47 14.12 -8.14
C GLY A 69 1.90 13.70 -8.40
N PHE A 70 2.78 14.64 -8.73
CA PHE A 70 4.20 14.36 -8.91
C PHE A 70 4.85 13.88 -7.61
N LYS A 71 4.54 14.50 -6.45
CA LYS A 71 5.02 14.03 -5.14
C LYS A 71 4.63 12.57 -4.89
N ILE A 72 3.37 12.21 -5.15
CA ILE A 72 2.89 10.82 -5.04
C ILE A 72 3.69 9.88 -5.96
N VAL A 73 3.95 10.29 -7.20
CA VAL A 73 4.67 9.45 -8.17
C VAL A 73 6.11 9.19 -7.70
N VAL A 74 6.80 10.20 -7.13
CA VAL A 74 8.16 10.04 -6.60
C VAL A 74 8.18 9.01 -5.46
N MET A 75 7.16 9.03 -4.61
CA MET A 75 6.99 8.03 -3.57
C MET A 75 6.88 6.61 -4.14
N VAL A 76 5.93 6.42 -5.06
CA VAL A 76 5.67 5.12 -5.71
C VAL A 76 6.90 4.68 -6.50
N PHE A 77 7.69 5.61 -7.03
CA PHE A 77 8.98 5.31 -7.67
C PHE A 77 9.98 4.67 -6.72
N GLY A 78 10.20 5.22 -5.52
CA GLY A 78 11.13 4.61 -4.55
C GLY A 78 10.68 3.20 -4.13
N ALA A 79 9.39 3.06 -3.86
CA ALA A 79 8.71 1.80 -3.57
C ALA A 79 8.89 0.73 -4.67
N PHE A 80 8.55 1.06 -5.91
CA PHE A 80 8.68 0.15 -7.04
C PHE A 80 10.15 -0.12 -7.39
N THR A 81 11.06 0.81 -7.12
CA THR A 81 12.51 0.58 -7.28
C THR A 81 12.99 -0.54 -6.36
N ILE A 82 12.58 -0.54 -5.08
CA ILE A 82 12.87 -1.63 -4.14
C ILE A 82 12.32 -2.96 -4.68
N LEU A 83 11.06 -2.95 -5.09
CA LEU A 83 10.36 -4.13 -5.58
C LEU A 83 11.01 -4.70 -6.85
N ASN A 84 11.35 -3.85 -7.82
CA ASN A 84 12.02 -4.25 -9.05
C ASN A 84 13.46 -4.70 -8.80
N ALA A 85 14.18 -4.07 -7.85
CA ALA A 85 15.50 -4.53 -7.42
C ALA A 85 15.46 -5.96 -6.85
N LEU A 86 14.46 -6.26 -6.00
CA LEU A 86 14.28 -7.60 -5.45
C LEU A 86 13.93 -8.66 -6.51
N LYS A 87 13.15 -8.28 -7.52
CA LYS A 87 12.82 -9.14 -8.66
C LYS A 87 14.04 -9.39 -9.54
N ASP A 88 14.75 -8.34 -9.97
CA ASP A 88 15.90 -8.44 -10.88
C ASP A 88 17.08 -9.19 -10.24
N THR A 89 17.29 -9.03 -8.94
CA THR A 89 18.36 -9.72 -8.20
C THR A 89 18.06 -11.18 -7.87
N GLY A 90 16.79 -11.59 -7.94
CA GLY A 90 16.28 -12.88 -7.48
C GLY A 90 16.05 -12.95 -5.96
N ALA A 91 16.33 -11.88 -5.21
CA ALA A 91 16.14 -11.84 -3.76
C ALA A 91 14.67 -12.03 -3.34
N MET A 92 13.71 -11.68 -4.21
CA MET A 92 12.30 -11.99 -3.97
C MET A 92 12.06 -13.50 -3.80
N GLU A 93 12.73 -14.36 -4.57
CA GLU A 93 12.60 -15.83 -4.42
C GLU A 93 13.18 -16.32 -3.08
N ASP A 94 14.21 -15.66 -2.56
CA ASP A 94 14.77 -15.95 -1.25
C ASP A 94 13.83 -15.50 -0.11
N VAL A 95 13.16 -14.34 -0.25
CA VAL A 95 12.08 -13.92 0.67
C VAL A 95 10.97 -14.96 0.67
N LYS A 96 10.55 -15.42 -0.52
CA LYS A 96 9.53 -16.47 -0.65
C LYS A 96 9.95 -17.74 0.07
N ALA A 97 11.15 -18.23 -0.19
CA ALA A 97 11.68 -19.42 0.45
C ALA A 97 11.78 -19.25 1.98
N ALA A 98 12.17 -18.07 2.47
CA ALA A 98 12.25 -17.77 3.89
C ALA A 98 10.87 -17.86 4.54
N ILE A 99 9.85 -17.23 3.96
CA ILE A 99 8.49 -17.28 4.48
C ILE A 99 7.93 -18.72 4.45
N THR A 100 8.13 -19.47 3.37
CA THR A 100 7.66 -20.86 3.26
C THR A 100 8.30 -21.77 4.33
N GLN A 101 9.61 -21.65 4.57
CA GLN A 101 10.28 -22.44 5.61
C GLN A 101 9.72 -22.16 7.01
N VAL A 102 9.36 -20.91 7.30
CA VAL A 102 8.94 -20.53 8.65
C VAL A 102 7.43 -20.71 8.86
N SER A 103 6.64 -20.69 7.78
CA SER A 103 5.18 -20.95 7.82
C SER A 103 4.80 -22.41 8.13
N GLY A 104 5.80 -23.30 8.27
CA GLY A 104 5.60 -24.72 8.55
C GLY A 104 5.00 -25.49 7.38
N ASN A 105 4.56 -26.72 7.66
CA ASN A 105 4.02 -27.64 6.67
C ASN A 105 2.50 -27.52 6.48
N ASP A 106 1.83 -26.46 6.95
CA ASP A 106 0.38 -26.28 6.78
C ASP A 106 0.09 -25.22 5.72
N ARG A 107 -0.59 -25.63 4.63
CA ARG A 107 -0.96 -24.73 3.53
C ARG A 107 -1.86 -23.58 4.00
N ARG A 108 -2.72 -23.79 4.99
CA ARG A 108 -3.63 -22.74 5.47
C ARG A 108 -2.87 -21.66 6.23
N VAL A 109 -1.83 -22.04 6.97
CA VAL A 109 -0.94 -21.08 7.65
C VAL A 109 -0.16 -20.26 6.61
N GLN A 110 0.39 -20.92 5.59
CA GLN A 110 1.04 -20.26 4.46
C GLN A 110 0.10 -19.26 3.77
N LEU A 111 -1.17 -19.63 3.59
CA LEU A 111 -2.18 -18.74 3.03
C LEU A 111 -2.37 -17.46 3.87
N ILE A 112 -2.40 -17.56 5.21
CA ILE A 112 -2.54 -16.37 6.07
C ILE A 112 -1.28 -15.51 6.05
N ILE A 113 -0.10 -16.12 6.17
CA ILE A 113 1.17 -15.37 6.21
C ILE A 113 1.43 -14.68 4.87
N ILE A 114 1.26 -15.40 3.76
CA ILE A 114 1.60 -14.92 2.40
C ILE A 114 0.43 -14.20 1.74
N GLY A 115 -0.80 -14.57 2.05
CA GLY A 115 -2.00 -14.02 1.43
C GLY A 115 -2.66 -12.88 2.22
N ILE A 116 -2.31 -12.69 3.50
CA ILE A 116 -2.84 -11.59 4.33
C ILE A 116 -1.70 -10.70 4.83
N PHE A 117 -0.82 -11.20 5.71
CA PHE A 117 0.17 -10.34 6.37
C PHE A 117 1.26 -9.83 5.42
N PHE A 118 1.72 -10.65 4.48
CA PHE A 118 2.67 -10.22 3.48
C PHE A 118 2.10 -9.15 2.53
N PRO A 119 0.86 -9.26 2.01
CA PRO A 119 0.26 -8.18 1.25
C PRO A 119 0.07 -6.91 2.08
N ILE A 120 -0.32 -7.03 3.35
CA ILE A 120 -0.41 -5.87 4.26
C ILE A 120 0.93 -5.14 4.34
N PHE A 121 2.00 -5.91 4.55
CA PHE A 121 3.35 -5.36 4.55
C PHE A 121 3.72 -4.69 3.21
N LEU A 122 3.43 -5.36 2.09
CA LEU A 122 3.73 -4.85 0.75
C LEU A 122 2.94 -3.59 0.40
N GLU A 123 1.71 -3.44 0.89
CA GLU A 123 0.90 -2.25 0.63
C GLU A 123 1.48 -1.06 1.38
N GLY A 124 1.84 -1.25 2.65
CA GLY A 124 2.56 -0.23 3.42
C GLY A 124 3.91 0.12 2.80
N ALA A 125 4.54 -0.83 2.10
CA ALA A 125 5.85 -0.63 1.51
C ALA A 125 5.84 0.01 0.12
N ALA A 126 4.91 -0.42 -0.73
CA ALA A 126 4.88 -0.05 -2.13
C ALA A 126 3.60 0.67 -2.56
N GLY A 127 2.48 0.35 -1.91
CA GLY A 127 1.16 0.87 -2.25
C GLY A 127 0.66 0.47 -3.65
N ALA A 128 -0.48 1.05 -4.00
CA ALA A 128 -0.97 1.13 -5.39
C ALA A 128 -1.18 -0.23 -6.08
N GLY A 129 -1.58 -1.27 -5.33
CA GLY A 129 -1.90 -2.59 -5.88
C GLY A 129 -0.67 -3.46 -6.20
N ALA A 130 0.52 -3.03 -5.80
CA ALA A 130 1.72 -3.87 -5.78
C ALA A 130 1.57 -5.20 -5.01
N PRO A 131 0.81 -5.28 -3.89
CA PRO A 131 0.64 -6.51 -3.14
C PRO A 131 0.06 -7.64 -3.99
N ALA A 132 -1.08 -7.42 -4.63
CA ALA A 132 -1.76 -8.45 -5.41
C ALA A 132 -0.90 -8.98 -6.57
N ALA A 133 -0.12 -8.09 -7.21
CA ALA A 133 0.80 -8.45 -8.29
C ALA A 133 1.98 -9.33 -7.84
N LEU A 134 2.31 -9.35 -6.54
CA LEU A 134 3.39 -10.14 -5.97
C LEU A 134 2.90 -11.40 -5.26
N THR A 135 1.87 -11.28 -4.45
CA THR A 135 1.40 -12.34 -3.56
C THR A 135 0.65 -13.41 -4.33
N ALA A 136 -0.10 -13.04 -5.39
CA ALA A 136 -0.86 -14.00 -6.17
C ALA A 136 0.06 -14.97 -6.94
N PRO A 137 1.08 -14.53 -7.71
CA PRO A 137 2.04 -15.45 -8.31
C PRO A 137 2.77 -16.32 -7.28
N PHE A 138 3.01 -15.79 -6.07
CA PHE A 138 3.66 -16.54 -5.00
C PHE A 138 2.76 -17.67 -4.47
N LEU A 139 1.50 -17.38 -4.14
CA LEU A 139 0.54 -18.41 -3.73
C LEU A 139 0.36 -19.47 -4.85
N THR A 140 0.28 -19.06 -6.11
CA THR A 140 0.23 -19.99 -7.25
C THR A 140 1.45 -20.89 -7.31
N ALA A 141 2.65 -20.35 -7.08
CA ALA A 141 3.89 -21.14 -7.03
C ALA A 141 3.92 -22.16 -5.87
N LEU A 142 3.15 -21.93 -4.81
CA LEU A 142 2.95 -22.88 -3.71
C LEU A 142 1.86 -23.94 -4.00
N GLY A 143 1.34 -23.96 -5.23
CA GLY A 143 0.33 -24.94 -5.69
C GLY A 143 -1.10 -24.57 -5.31
N PHE A 144 -1.38 -23.31 -4.97
CA PHE A 144 -2.74 -22.81 -4.89
C PHE A 144 -3.33 -22.59 -6.28
N ASP A 145 -4.64 -22.75 -6.39
CA ASP A 145 -5.36 -22.37 -7.61
C ASP A 145 -5.15 -20.87 -7.91
N PRO A 146 -4.87 -20.47 -9.16
CA PRO A 146 -4.62 -19.07 -9.50
C PRO A 146 -5.76 -18.11 -9.15
N ILE A 147 -7.02 -18.57 -9.24
CA ILE A 147 -8.19 -17.75 -8.89
C ILE A 147 -8.25 -17.55 -7.38
N ILE A 148 -7.99 -18.60 -6.60
CA ILE A 148 -7.90 -18.50 -5.13
C ILE A 148 -6.73 -17.58 -4.74
N ALA A 149 -5.57 -17.74 -5.39
CA ALA A 149 -4.38 -16.95 -5.12
C ALA A 149 -4.61 -15.46 -5.33
N ILE A 150 -5.24 -15.05 -6.45
CA ILE A 150 -5.56 -13.64 -6.70
C ILE A 150 -6.67 -13.13 -5.78
N ALA A 151 -7.71 -13.93 -5.50
CA ALA A 151 -8.80 -13.53 -4.62
C ALA A 151 -8.32 -13.28 -3.19
N VAL A 152 -7.51 -14.18 -2.62
CA VAL A 152 -6.97 -14.01 -1.28
C VAL A 152 -5.94 -12.87 -1.23
N SER A 153 -5.12 -12.72 -2.27
CA SER A 153 -4.18 -11.61 -2.37
C SER A 153 -4.88 -10.25 -2.36
N LEU A 154 -5.96 -10.10 -3.13
CA LEU A 154 -6.78 -8.90 -3.14
C LEU A 154 -7.48 -8.71 -1.79
N LEU A 155 -7.98 -9.78 -1.17
CA LEU A 155 -8.60 -9.71 0.14
C LEU A 155 -7.62 -9.22 1.22
N GLY A 156 -6.38 -9.72 1.21
CA GLY A 156 -5.31 -9.27 2.10
C GLY A 156 -4.96 -7.80 1.89
N ASP A 157 -4.78 -7.40 0.63
CA ASP A 157 -4.51 -6.02 0.24
C ASP A 157 -5.61 -5.06 0.74
N CYS A 158 -6.88 -5.39 0.52
CA CYS A 158 -8.05 -4.60 0.91
C CYS A 158 -8.06 -4.21 2.40
N THR A 159 -7.41 -4.95 3.30
CA THR A 159 -7.38 -4.63 4.74
C THR A 159 -6.58 -3.39 5.10
N CYS A 160 -5.71 -2.91 4.20
CA CYS A 160 -4.73 -1.87 4.51
C CYS A 160 -4.52 -0.82 3.42
N THR A 161 -5.25 -0.92 2.31
CA THR A 161 -5.24 0.09 1.22
C THR A 161 -5.58 1.51 1.70
N SER A 162 -6.29 1.64 2.82
CA SER A 162 -6.61 2.93 3.44
C SER A 162 -5.37 3.71 3.88
N TRP A 163 -4.25 3.03 4.16
CA TRP A 163 -2.96 3.68 4.42
C TRP A 163 -2.17 3.88 3.14
N GLY A 164 -2.17 2.90 2.23
CA GLY A 164 -1.31 2.89 1.05
C GLY A 164 0.17 2.86 1.40
N GLY A 165 1.02 3.16 0.41
CA GLY A 165 2.47 3.29 0.60
C GLY A 165 2.76 4.34 1.66
N ALA A 166 3.52 3.96 2.69
CA ALA A 166 3.86 4.73 3.89
C ALA A 166 2.80 5.78 4.33
N GLY A 167 1.52 5.37 4.41
CA GLY A 167 0.44 6.18 4.98
C GLY A 167 -0.14 7.26 4.06
N LEU A 168 0.34 7.34 2.81
CA LEU A 168 -0.02 8.38 1.85
C LEU A 168 -1.54 8.51 1.63
N THR A 169 -2.25 7.39 1.49
CA THR A 169 -3.69 7.40 1.24
C THR A 169 -4.45 8.05 2.40
N THR A 170 -4.05 7.76 3.64
CA THR A 170 -4.65 8.38 4.83
C THR A 170 -4.29 9.86 4.94
N ILE A 171 -3.03 10.22 4.68
CA ILE A 171 -2.54 11.59 4.83
C ILE A 171 -3.17 12.49 3.76
N ASN A 172 -3.09 12.10 2.49
CA ASN A 172 -3.56 12.92 1.38
C ASN A 172 -5.08 12.86 1.25
N GLY A 173 -5.68 11.69 1.41
CA GLY A 173 -7.14 11.54 1.40
C GLY A 173 -7.80 12.32 2.52
N GLY A 174 -7.11 12.49 3.65
CA GLY A 174 -7.57 13.29 4.78
C GLY A 174 -7.15 14.76 4.76
N ALA A 175 -6.32 15.20 3.81
CA ALA A 175 -5.70 16.53 3.85
C ALA A 175 -6.71 17.68 3.83
N ALA A 176 -7.82 17.55 3.07
CA ALA A 176 -8.88 18.55 3.04
C ALA A 176 -9.54 18.74 4.43
N LEU A 177 -9.77 17.64 5.16
CA LEU A 177 -10.35 17.67 6.51
C LEU A 177 -9.38 18.29 7.52
N VAL A 178 -8.09 18.02 7.37
CA VAL A 178 -7.04 18.61 8.21
C VAL A 178 -6.91 20.12 7.97
N ASN A 179 -6.89 20.54 6.71
CA ASN A 179 -6.81 21.95 6.34
C ASN A 179 -8.05 22.75 6.78
N ALA A 180 -9.22 22.12 6.82
CA ALA A 180 -10.45 22.72 7.33
C ALA A 180 -10.53 22.75 8.87
N GLY A 181 -9.53 22.23 9.58
CA GLY A 181 -9.53 22.16 11.05
C GLY A 181 -10.54 21.16 11.64
N VAL A 182 -11.11 20.28 10.81
CA VAL A 182 -12.13 19.29 11.21
C VAL A 182 -11.49 18.02 11.78
N SER A 183 -10.26 17.71 11.37
CA SER A 183 -9.53 16.51 11.80
C SER A 183 -8.02 16.77 11.88
N THR A 184 -7.28 15.77 12.37
CA THR A 184 -5.82 15.73 12.30
C THR A 184 -5.38 14.45 11.58
N THR A 185 -4.16 14.42 11.04
CA THR A 185 -3.59 13.21 10.43
C THR A 185 -3.58 12.03 11.40
N ALA A 186 -3.30 12.29 12.68
CA ALA A 186 -3.35 11.28 13.73
C ALA A 186 -4.77 10.74 13.96
N LEU A 187 -5.77 11.63 14.00
CA LEU A 187 -7.17 11.23 14.15
C LEU A 187 -7.66 10.42 12.94
N ASN A 188 -7.33 10.85 11.72
CA ASN A 188 -7.64 10.10 10.49
C ASN A 188 -7.03 8.70 10.54
N SER A 189 -5.75 8.58 10.94
CA SER A 189 -5.08 7.30 11.10
C SER A 189 -5.78 6.40 12.12
N ALA A 190 -6.10 6.93 13.30
CA ALA A 190 -6.80 6.20 14.35
C ALA A 190 -8.18 5.72 13.91
N MET A 191 -8.96 6.54 13.19
CA MET A 191 -10.28 6.16 12.68
C MET A 191 -10.20 5.02 11.67
N VAL A 192 -9.31 5.15 10.69
CA VAL A 192 -9.05 4.09 9.70
C VAL A 192 -8.61 2.79 10.39
N GLY A 193 -7.73 2.89 11.38
CA GLY A 193 -7.26 1.75 12.17
C GLY A 193 -8.34 1.04 12.96
N ARG A 194 -9.24 1.79 13.59
CA ARG A 194 -10.38 1.22 14.35
C ARG A 194 -11.33 0.44 13.46
N ILE A 195 -11.54 0.88 12.22
CA ILE A 195 -12.41 0.19 11.26
C ILE A 195 -11.71 -1.05 10.70
N ASN A 196 -10.48 -0.89 10.19
CA ASN A 196 -9.76 -1.98 9.52
C ASN A 196 -9.27 -3.07 10.48
N SER A 197 -8.98 -2.74 11.75
CA SER A 197 -8.62 -3.74 12.77
C SER A 197 -9.73 -4.77 13.00
N LEU A 198 -11.00 -4.36 12.90
CA LEU A 198 -12.15 -5.28 12.94
C LEU A 198 -12.21 -6.16 11.69
N GLY A 199 -11.93 -5.60 10.52
CA GLY A 199 -11.83 -6.36 9.28
C GLY A 199 -10.79 -7.48 9.38
N LEU A 200 -9.64 -7.21 10.00
CA LEU A 200 -8.56 -8.18 10.16
C LEU A 200 -8.91 -9.33 11.12
N LEU A 201 -9.91 -9.18 12.00
CA LEU A 201 -10.45 -10.29 12.79
C LEU A 201 -11.17 -11.33 11.92
N ILE A 202 -11.80 -10.89 10.83
CA ILE A 202 -12.71 -11.70 10.00
C ILE A 202 -11.98 -12.23 8.76
N VAL A 203 -11.09 -11.42 8.18
CA VAL A 203 -10.41 -11.71 6.91
C VAL A 203 -9.65 -13.05 6.88
N PRO A 204 -8.91 -13.47 7.92
CA PRO A 204 -8.28 -14.79 7.94
C PRO A 204 -9.28 -15.94 7.80
N PHE A 205 -10.49 -15.80 8.37
CA PHE A 205 -11.54 -16.81 8.25
C PHE A 205 -12.12 -16.85 6.84
N ILE A 206 -12.37 -15.69 6.25
CA ILE A 206 -12.83 -15.59 4.86
C ILE A 206 -11.79 -16.19 3.90
N ALA A 207 -10.51 -15.88 4.10
CA ALA A 207 -9.42 -16.42 3.28
C ALA A 207 -9.39 -17.96 3.30
N VAL A 208 -9.48 -18.57 4.49
CA VAL A 208 -9.54 -20.04 4.62
C VAL A 208 -10.82 -20.61 4.00
N LEU A 209 -11.96 -19.94 4.17
CA LEU A 209 -13.23 -20.37 3.57
C LEU A 209 -13.16 -20.34 2.04
N ILE A 210 -12.60 -19.30 1.44
CA ILE A 210 -12.42 -19.20 -0.01
C ILE A 210 -11.47 -20.29 -0.53
N ALA A 211 -10.35 -20.50 0.17
CA ALA A 211 -9.31 -21.39 -0.32
C ALA A 211 -9.60 -22.89 -0.10
N PHE A 212 -10.28 -23.24 0.99
CA PHE A 212 -10.41 -24.63 1.45
C PHE A 212 -11.85 -25.03 1.83
N GLY A 213 -12.80 -24.10 1.72
CA GLY A 213 -14.19 -24.32 2.14
C GLY A 213 -14.34 -24.54 3.65
N PRO A 214 -15.53 -24.98 4.11
CA PRO A 214 -15.81 -25.22 5.53
C PRO A 214 -14.89 -26.26 6.18
N LYS A 215 -14.34 -27.20 5.39
CA LYS A 215 -13.40 -28.22 5.87
C LYS A 215 -12.07 -27.61 6.32
N GLY A 216 -11.70 -26.45 5.75
CA GLY A 216 -10.48 -25.73 6.07
C GLY A 216 -10.33 -25.34 7.55
N PHE A 217 -11.43 -25.19 8.29
CA PHE A 217 -11.41 -24.78 9.69
C PHE A 217 -10.96 -25.89 10.68
N ARG A 218 -10.93 -27.15 10.25
CA ARG A 218 -10.61 -28.28 11.14
C ARG A 218 -9.20 -28.15 11.73
N GLY A 219 -9.11 -27.92 13.04
CA GLY A 219 -7.84 -27.89 13.77
C GLY A 219 -7.01 -26.61 13.63
N ILE A 220 -7.49 -25.57 12.93
CA ILE A 220 -6.74 -24.30 12.74
C ILE A 220 -7.41 -23.07 13.35
N ILE A 221 -8.65 -23.19 13.87
CA ILE A 221 -9.42 -22.04 14.38
C ILE A 221 -8.62 -21.21 15.41
N HIS A 222 -7.91 -21.85 16.34
CA HIS A 222 -7.08 -21.14 17.33
C HIS A 222 -6.01 -20.25 16.68
N TYR A 223 -5.38 -20.70 15.60
CA TYR A 223 -4.43 -19.89 14.84
C TYR A 223 -5.12 -18.75 14.10
N LEU A 224 -6.30 -18.97 13.52
CA LEU A 224 -7.05 -17.91 12.82
C LEU A 224 -7.51 -16.81 13.79
N VAL A 225 -8.01 -17.20 14.97
CA VAL A 225 -8.36 -16.27 16.05
C VAL A 225 -7.11 -15.51 16.47
N PHE A 226 -5.99 -16.19 16.71
CA PHE A 226 -4.75 -15.56 17.09
C PHE A 226 -4.26 -14.57 16.02
N ALA A 227 -4.19 -14.98 14.76
CA ALA A 227 -3.76 -14.14 13.65
C ALA A 227 -4.66 -12.90 13.50
N GLY A 228 -5.98 -13.08 13.55
CA GLY A 228 -6.93 -11.98 13.46
C GLY A 228 -6.79 -11.00 14.63
N VAL A 229 -6.81 -11.51 15.88
CA VAL A 229 -6.73 -10.69 17.09
C VAL A 229 -5.38 -9.99 17.21
N SER A 230 -4.27 -10.71 17.05
CA SER A 230 -2.94 -10.12 17.14
C SER A 230 -2.69 -9.11 16.01
N GLY A 231 -3.07 -9.43 14.78
CA GLY A 231 -2.98 -8.52 13.65
C GLY A 231 -3.83 -7.26 13.86
N GLY A 232 -5.09 -7.44 14.29
CA GLY A 232 -6.01 -6.34 14.55
C GLY A 232 -5.52 -5.43 15.69
N LEU A 233 -5.00 -6.01 16.77
CA LEU A 233 -4.42 -5.26 17.89
C LEU A 233 -3.16 -4.48 17.48
N VAL A 234 -2.27 -5.08 16.69
CA VAL A 234 -1.08 -4.39 16.19
C VAL A 234 -1.50 -3.24 15.27
N MET A 235 -2.42 -3.48 14.34
CA MET A 235 -2.94 -2.44 13.44
C MET A 235 -3.58 -1.30 14.23
N PHE A 236 -4.39 -1.63 15.24
CA PHE A 236 -4.98 -0.65 16.15
C PHE A 236 -3.91 0.15 16.90
N ALA A 237 -2.92 -0.51 17.49
CA ALA A 237 -1.88 0.15 18.28
C ALA A 237 -1.03 1.09 17.41
N LEU A 238 -0.56 0.63 16.25
CA LEU A 238 0.26 1.44 15.35
C LEU A 238 -0.52 2.66 14.81
N SER A 239 -1.79 2.48 14.44
CA SER A 239 -2.62 3.57 13.92
C SER A 239 -3.01 4.61 14.96
N ASN A 240 -3.26 4.19 16.22
CA ASN A 240 -3.71 5.09 17.27
C ASN A 240 -2.55 5.81 17.97
N PHE A 241 -1.37 5.17 18.08
CA PHE A 241 -0.27 5.70 18.90
C PHE A 241 0.97 6.09 18.11
N ILE A 242 1.17 5.57 16.89
CA ILE A 242 2.35 5.88 16.07
C ILE A 242 1.94 6.78 14.90
N GLY A 243 1.13 6.26 13.97
CA GLY A 243 0.62 7.01 12.85
C GLY A 243 0.60 6.24 11.53
N PRO A 244 0.14 6.89 10.45
CA PRO A 244 -0.25 6.19 9.23
C PRO A 244 0.93 5.60 8.45
N GLU A 245 2.15 6.13 8.61
CA GLU A 245 3.30 5.77 7.79
C GLU A 245 3.80 4.36 8.05
N ILE A 246 3.67 3.92 9.30
CA ILE A 246 4.22 2.64 9.77
C ILE A 246 3.11 1.61 9.96
N THR A 247 1.84 2.03 10.05
CA THR A 247 0.75 1.13 10.44
C THR A 247 0.65 -0.09 9.55
N SER A 248 0.56 0.09 8.23
CA SER A 248 0.39 -1.03 7.30
C SER A 248 1.65 -1.93 7.28
N LEU A 249 2.82 -1.33 7.07
CA LEU A 249 4.10 -2.03 7.01
C LEU A 249 4.40 -2.81 8.31
N GLY A 250 4.24 -2.14 9.44
CA GLY A 250 4.49 -2.71 10.77
C GLY A 250 3.50 -3.81 11.11
N THR A 251 2.22 -3.66 10.77
CA THR A 251 1.21 -4.72 10.98
C THR A 251 1.58 -5.98 10.23
N GLY A 252 2.00 -5.87 8.97
CA GLY A 252 2.39 -7.02 8.17
C GLY A 252 3.62 -7.73 8.74
N ILE A 253 4.70 -7.02 9.05
CA ILE A 253 5.92 -7.64 9.63
C ILE A 253 5.65 -8.25 11.00
N ILE A 254 5.05 -7.49 11.91
CA ILE A 254 4.79 -7.95 13.28
C ILE A 254 3.79 -9.12 13.23
N GLY A 255 2.79 -9.08 12.36
CA GLY A 255 1.84 -10.18 12.15
C GLY A 255 2.52 -11.46 11.66
N ILE A 256 3.48 -11.35 10.74
CA ILE A 256 4.32 -12.49 10.31
C ILE A 256 5.12 -13.03 11.51
N ILE A 257 5.82 -12.17 12.26
CA ILE A 257 6.64 -12.57 13.41
C ILE A 257 5.80 -13.25 14.50
N LEU A 258 4.64 -12.68 14.83
CA LEU A 258 3.72 -13.24 15.82
C LEU A 258 3.15 -14.58 15.36
N SER A 259 2.80 -14.71 14.08
CA SER A 259 2.35 -15.98 13.50
C SER A 259 3.43 -17.06 13.64
N ILE A 260 4.69 -16.72 13.33
CA ILE A 260 5.83 -17.62 13.48
C ILE A 260 6.02 -18.05 14.95
N PHE A 261 5.94 -17.09 15.88
CA PHE A 261 6.11 -17.36 17.30
C PHE A 261 5.00 -18.28 17.82
N PHE A 262 3.75 -18.04 17.42
CA PHE A 262 2.62 -18.90 17.76
C PHE A 262 2.83 -20.34 17.27
N LEU A 263 3.26 -20.52 16.02
CA LEU A 263 3.50 -21.85 15.44
C LEU A 263 4.61 -22.64 16.15
N LYS A 264 5.56 -21.96 16.78
CA LYS A 264 6.60 -22.59 17.61
C LYS A 264 6.08 -23.03 18.97
N LEU A 265 5.12 -22.31 19.53
CA LEU A 265 4.56 -22.58 20.86
C LEU A 265 3.37 -23.53 20.84
N VAL A 266 2.52 -23.42 19.81
CA VAL A 266 1.25 -24.13 19.71
C VAL A 266 1.28 -25.01 18.45
N PRO A 267 1.42 -26.33 18.60
CA PRO A 267 1.40 -27.23 17.46
C PRO A 267 0.01 -27.25 16.83
N ILE A 268 -0.07 -27.02 15.51
CA ILE A 268 -1.30 -27.14 14.74
C ILE A 268 -1.45 -28.59 14.31
N ASN A 269 -2.60 -29.20 14.62
CA ASN A 269 -2.91 -30.52 14.10
C ASN A 269 -3.32 -30.39 12.64
N THR A 270 -2.36 -30.61 11.73
CA THR A 270 -2.54 -30.47 10.28
C THR A 270 -3.02 -31.79 9.65
N PRO A 271 -4.28 -31.84 9.16
CA PRO A 271 -4.76 -32.95 8.33
C PRO A 271 -3.87 -33.18 7.11
N LYS A 272 -3.76 -34.44 6.64
CA LYS A 272 -2.92 -34.81 5.50
C LYS A 272 -3.22 -34.00 4.23
N GLU A 273 -4.49 -33.66 4.01
CA GLU A 273 -4.97 -32.85 2.87
C GLU A 273 -4.44 -31.40 2.85
N PHE A 274 -4.05 -30.86 4.02
CA PHE A 274 -3.53 -29.50 4.15
C PHE A 274 -2.01 -29.47 4.34
N LYS A 275 -1.33 -30.63 4.31
CA LYS A 275 0.13 -30.67 4.39
C LYS A 275 0.75 -30.14 3.10
N TYR A 276 1.64 -29.17 3.24
CA TYR A 276 2.46 -28.68 2.15
C TYR A 276 3.54 -29.71 1.84
N VAL A 277 3.66 -30.08 0.56
CA VAL A 277 4.73 -30.95 0.06
C VAL A 277 5.72 -30.04 -0.67
N SER A 278 6.90 -29.85 -0.09
CA SER A 278 7.94 -28.98 -0.64
C SER A 278 8.41 -29.50 -2.00
N GLN A 279 8.29 -28.67 -3.04
CA GLN A 279 8.90 -28.94 -4.35
C GLN A 279 10.40 -28.57 -4.31
N GLY A 280 11.21 -29.45 -3.72
CA GLY A 280 12.68 -29.39 -3.78
C GLY A 280 13.35 -28.26 -2.97
N ASN A 281 14.67 -28.35 -2.84
CA ASN A 281 15.51 -27.33 -2.20
C ASN A 281 15.77 -26.18 -3.18
N ILE A 282 15.14 -25.03 -2.95
CA ILE A 282 15.50 -23.78 -3.62
C ILE A 282 16.90 -23.39 -3.12
N LYS A 283 17.91 -23.39 -4.00
CA LYS A 283 19.24 -22.86 -3.68
C LYS A 283 19.11 -21.37 -3.42
N ARG A 284 19.30 -20.96 -2.17
CA ARG A 284 19.23 -19.55 -1.79
C ARG A 284 20.47 -18.79 -2.20
N LYS A 285 20.28 -17.59 -2.77
CA LYS A 285 21.38 -16.70 -3.14
C LYS A 285 21.69 -15.70 -2.02
N TYR A 286 20.65 -15.19 -1.37
CA TYR A 286 20.72 -14.26 -0.25
C TYR A 286 20.20 -14.88 1.04
N SER A 287 20.69 -14.40 2.18
CA SER A 287 20.05 -14.68 3.47
C SER A 287 18.69 -13.98 3.54
N ALA A 288 17.76 -14.49 4.35
CA ALA A 288 16.44 -13.88 4.55
C ALA A 288 16.55 -12.40 5.00
N PHE A 289 17.55 -12.09 5.82
CA PHE A 289 17.82 -10.73 6.28
C PHE A 289 18.31 -9.82 5.14
N GLN A 290 19.26 -10.28 4.32
CA GLN A 290 19.73 -9.52 3.16
C GLN A 290 18.60 -9.29 2.14
N ALA A 291 17.78 -10.31 1.89
CA ALA A 291 16.67 -10.23 0.95
C ALA A 291 15.57 -9.26 1.45
N LEU A 292 15.32 -9.19 2.75
CA LEU A 292 14.36 -8.25 3.35
C LEU A 292 14.96 -6.88 3.70
N SER A 293 16.29 -6.71 3.55
CA SER A 293 17.01 -5.51 4.01
C SER A 293 16.44 -4.18 3.50
N PRO A 294 16.02 -4.01 2.22
CA PRO A 294 15.48 -2.73 1.76
C PRO A 294 14.23 -2.30 2.55
N TYR A 295 13.40 -3.26 2.93
CA TYR A 295 12.19 -3.00 3.69
C TYR A 295 12.44 -2.88 5.19
N ILE A 296 13.43 -3.60 5.72
CA ILE A 296 13.89 -3.42 7.10
C ILE A 296 14.43 -2.01 7.29
N TYR A 297 15.21 -1.50 6.33
CA TYR A 297 15.67 -0.11 6.34
C TYR A 297 14.48 0.85 6.39
N MET A 298 13.44 0.59 5.61
CA MET A 298 12.25 1.44 5.60
C MET A 298 11.47 1.40 6.93
N LEU A 299 11.29 0.22 7.52
CA LEU A 299 10.67 0.04 8.84
C LEU A 299 11.40 0.85 9.92
N VAL A 300 12.72 0.95 9.85
CA VAL A 300 13.55 1.62 10.87
C VAL A 300 13.72 3.10 10.57
N LEU A 301 14.08 3.46 9.34
CA LEU A 301 14.45 4.83 8.97
C LEU A 301 13.24 5.77 8.94
N ILE A 302 12.04 5.31 8.57
CA ILE A 302 10.85 6.16 8.59
C ILE A 302 10.55 6.68 10.01
N PRO A 303 10.35 5.81 11.04
CA PRO A 303 10.16 6.29 12.41
C PRO A 303 11.38 7.05 12.93
N LEU A 304 12.60 6.59 12.62
CA LEU A 304 13.82 7.25 13.09
C LEU A 304 13.89 8.70 12.59
N VAL A 305 13.57 8.95 11.32
CA VAL A 305 13.55 10.32 10.77
C VAL A 305 12.35 11.09 11.32
N ARG A 306 11.17 10.47 11.38
CA ARG A 306 9.92 11.10 11.86
C ARG A 306 10.03 11.62 13.30
N TYR A 307 10.64 10.85 14.19
CA TYR A 307 10.75 11.20 15.61
C TYR A 307 12.14 11.77 15.97
N GLY A 308 13.19 11.31 15.30
CA GLY A 308 14.56 11.73 15.58
C GLY A 308 14.84 13.17 15.17
N VAL A 309 14.35 13.63 14.01
CA VAL A 309 14.60 15.01 13.57
C VAL A 309 13.90 16.03 14.48
N PRO A 310 12.62 15.87 14.87
CA PRO A 310 12.00 16.73 15.88
C PRO A 310 12.66 16.65 17.26
N ALA A 311 13.19 15.49 17.65
CA ALA A 311 13.92 15.35 18.92
C ALA A 311 15.29 16.08 18.91
N LEU A 312 15.97 16.10 17.76
CA LEU A 312 17.25 16.78 17.58
C LEU A 312 17.08 18.30 17.39
N PHE A 313 15.95 18.75 16.85
CA PHE A 313 15.62 20.16 16.64
C PHE A 313 14.24 20.48 17.24
N PRO A 314 14.13 20.65 18.58
CA PRO A 314 12.83 20.76 19.26
C PRO A 314 11.98 21.95 18.84
N GLU A 315 12.61 23.06 18.46
CA GLU A 315 11.89 24.29 18.13
C GLU A 315 11.26 24.26 16.73
N ASN A 316 11.90 23.61 15.76
CA ASN A 316 11.49 23.70 14.34
C ASN A 316 11.63 22.40 13.54
N GLY A 317 12.17 21.31 14.10
CA GLY A 317 12.59 20.12 13.33
C GLY A 317 11.47 19.52 12.47
N PHE A 318 10.28 19.37 13.04
CA PHE A 318 9.13 18.86 12.28
C PHE A 318 8.64 19.85 11.21
N ALA A 319 8.61 21.15 11.54
CA ALA A 319 8.24 22.20 10.60
C ALA A 319 9.24 22.25 9.43
N THR A 320 10.54 22.14 9.72
CA THR A 320 11.63 22.09 8.73
C THR A 320 11.49 20.91 7.78
N MET A 321 11.16 19.72 8.30
CA MET A 321 10.88 18.55 7.46
C MET A 321 9.69 18.74 6.52
N CYS A 322 8.69 19.51 6.97
CA CYS A 322 7.46 19.74 6.23
C CYS A 322 7.49 20.97 5.32
N ILE A 323 8.62 21.72 5.24
CA ILE A 323 8.75 22.91 4.37
C ILE A 323 8.38 22.60 2.92
N LEU A 324 8.85 21.47 2.40
CA LEU A 324 8.58 21.04 1.03
C LEU A 324 7.29 20.18 0.91
N GLY A 325 6.61 19.99 2.04
CA GLY A 325 5.44 19.14 2.19
C GLY A 325 5.78 17.85 2.94
N TYR A 326 4.80 17.34 3.70
CA TYR A 326 4.93 16.14 4.51
C TYR A 326 5.41 14.91 3.73
N ILE A 327 4.98 14.76 2.48
CA ILE A 327 5.31 13.60 1.65
C ILE A 327 6.79 13.61 1.24
N VAL A 328 7.38 14.80 1.05
CA VAL A 328 8.71 14.93 0.45
C VAL A 328 9.80 14.32 1.33
N TRP A 329 9.72 14.49 2.66
CA TRP A 329 10.70 13.84 3.54
C TRP A 329 10.54 12.31 3.53
N VAL A 330 9.30 11.82 3.44
CA VAL A 330 9.02 10.37 3.32
C VAL A 330 9.62 9.84 2.02
N ASP A 331 9.45 10.56 0.90
CA ASP A 331 10.01 10.22 -0.41
C ASP A 331 11.53 10.09 -0.34
N VAL A 332 12.20 11.07 0.26
CA VAL A 332 13.66 11.06 0.41
C VAL A 332 14.12 9.83 1.20
N VAL A 333 13.41 9.50 2.29
CA VAL A 333 13.74 8.31 3.10
C VAL A 333 13.53 7.03 2.29
N ILE A 334 12.44 6.89 1.55
CA ILE A 334 12.17 5.69 0.72
C ILE A 334 13.21 5.57 -0.40
N LEU A 335 13.55 6.67 -1.07
CA LEU A 335 14.59 6.69 -2.09
C LEU A 335 15.94 6.25 -1.52
N PHE A 336 16.29 6.75 -0.33
CA PHE A 336 17.50 6.34 0.37
C PHE A 336 17.48 4.85 0.75
N CYS A 337 16.35 4.34 1.25
CA CYS A 337 16.16 2.90 1.51
C CYS A 337 16.32 2.07 0.23
N SER A 338 15.84 2.57 -0.90
CA SER A 338 15.97 1.89 -2.20
C SER A 338 17.43 1.79 -2.64
N LEU A 339 18.20 2.86 -2.49
CA LEU A 339 19.63 2.89 -2.80
C LEU A 339 20.42 1.96 -1.88
N LEU A 340 20.22 2.05 -0.56
CA LEU A 340 20.84 1.15 0.41
C LEU A 340 20.48 -0.31 0.15
N GLY A 341 19.22 -0.57 -0.20
CA GLY A 341 18.73 -1.89 -0.56
C GLY A 341 19.46 -2.46 -1.78
N MET A 342 19.57 -1.69 -2.87
CA MET A 342 20.30 -2.10 -4.07
C MET A 342 21.79 -2.37 -3.79
N ILE A 343 22.42 -1.55 -2.93
CA ILE A 343 23.81 -1.76 -2.49
C ILE A 343 23.93 -3.06 -1.67
N THR A 344 23.01 -3.29 -0.73
CA THR A 344 23.01 -4.49 0.13
C THR A 344 22.78 -5.77 -0.66
N LEU A 345 21.99 -5.69 -1.74
CA LEU A 345 21.77 -6.78 -2.69
C LEU A 345 22.94 -6.96 -3.68
N GLY A 346 24.03 -6.19 -3.55
CA GLY A 346 25.21 -6.30 -4.40
C GLY A 346 24.97 -5.96 -5.87
N MET A 347 24.00 -5.09 -6.17
CA MET A 347 23.69 -4.72 -7.55
C MET A 347 24.83 -3.91 -8.17
N SER A 348 25.20 -4.25 -9.41
CA SER A 348 26.12 -3.42 -10.19
C SER A 348 25.45 -2.11 -10.62
N TRP A 349 26.24 -1.08 -10.91
CA TRP A 349 25.75 0.20 -11.42
C TRP A 349 24.89 0.07 -12.69
N LYS A 350 25.23 -0.88 -13.58
CA LYS A 350 24.43 -1.18 -14.78
C LYS A 350 23.07 -1.77 -14.39
N GLY A 351 23.03 -2.67 -13.40
CA GLY A 351 21.80 -3.23 -12.85
C GLY A 351 20.91 -2.17 -12.21
N MET A 352 21.49 -1.29 -11.38
CA MET A 352 20.75 -0.18 -10.77
C MET A 352 20.10 0.73 -11.83
N LYS A 353 20.84 1.12 -12.87
CA LYS A 353 20.31 1.93 -13.98
C LYS A 353 19.17 1.22 -14.73
N LYS A 354 19.28 -0.09 -14.92
CA LYS A 354 18.24 -0.91 -15.56
C LYS A 354 16.95 -0.87 -14.73
N VAL A 355 17.05 -1.16 -13.44
CA VAL A 355 15.91 -1.14 -12.50
C VAL A 355 15.24 0.23 -12.44
N ILE A 356 16.02 1.31 -12.38
CA ILE A 356 15.48 2.69 -12.40
C ILE A 356 14.71 2.94 -13.71
N LYS A 357 15.27 2.55 -14.86
CA LYS A 357 14.63 2.75 -16.17
C LYS A 357 13.34 1.95 -16.30
N GLU A 358 13.32 0.71 -15.83
CA GLU A 358 12.11 -0.12 -15.80
C GLU A 358 11.05 0.47 -14.88
N THR A 359 11.47 0.99 -13.72
CA THR A 359 10.58 1.65 -12.76
C THR A 359 9.93 2.90 -13.38
N ILE A 360 10.71 3.78 -14.02
CA ILE A 360 10.15 4.97 -14.72
C ILE A 360 9.09 4.56 -15.76
N LYS A 361 9.35 3.52 -16.55
CA LYS A 361 8.38 3.03 -17.55
C LYS A 361 7.10 2.53 -16.90
N SER A 362 7.22 1.80 -15.79
CA SER A 362 6.05 1.26 -15.07
C SER A 362 5.17 2.35 -14.44
N LEU A 363 5.71 3.53 -14.19
CA LEU A 363 5.00 4.63 -13.53
C LEU A 363 4.28 5.58 -14.49
N ALA A 364 4.56 5.55 -15.79
CA ALA A 364 3.91 6.48 -16.73
C ALA A 364 2.37 6.45 -16.64
N PRO A 365 1.70 5.28 -16.55
CA PRO A 365 0.25 5.25 -16.33
C PRO A 365 -0.17 5.80 -14.97
N VAL A 366 0.63 5.60 -13.92
CA VAL A 366 0.38 6.11 -12.56
C VAL A 366 0.44 7.64 -12.55
N MET A 367 1.43 8.23 -13.24
CA MET A 367 1.55 9.68 -13.38
C MET A 367 0.32 10.31 -14.01
N ILE A 368 -0.15 9.74 -15.12
CA ILE A 368 -1.34 10.22 -15.82
C ILE A 368 -2.56 10.10 -14.91
N THR A 369 -2.73 8.94 -14.26
CA THR A 369 -3.89 8.69 -13.40
C THR A 369 -3.92 9.63 -12.19
N MET A 370 -2.83 9.71 -11.42
CA MET A 370 -2.75 10.53 -10.21
C MET A 370 -2.80 12.03 -10.53
N GLY A 371 -2.08 12.45 -11.58
CA GLY A 371 -2.13 13.84 -12.04
C GLY A 371 -3.54 14.25 -12.43
N SER A 372 -4.26 13.44 -13.22
CA SER A 372 -5.62 13.75 -13.62
C SER A 372 -6.61 13.77 -12.45
N LEU A 373 -6.56 12.78 -11.55
CA LEU A 373 -7.48 12.69 -10.42
C LEU A 373 -7.24 13.79 -9.39
N LEU A 374 -5.99 14.19 -9.14
CA LEU A 374 -5.71 15.29 -8.21
C LEU A 374 -6.07 16.66 -8.78
N CYS A 375 -5.82 16.89 -10.07
CA CYS A 375 -6.34 18.09 -10.74
C CYS A 375 -7.86 18.15 -10.61
N LEU A 376 -8.54 17.04 -10.89
CA LEU A 376 -10.00 16.95 -10.77
C LEU A 376 -10.45 17.23 -9.33
N SER A 377 -9.80 16.65 -8.33
CA SER A 377 -10.11 16.87 -6.91
C SER A 377 -9.99 18.35 -6.53
N TYR A 378 -8.91 19.04 -6.94
CA TYR A 378 -8.75 20.46 -6.65
C TYR A 378 -9.76 21.34 -7.38
N ILE A 379 -10.12 20.99 -8.62
CA ILE A 379 -11.18 21.68 -9.37
C ILE A 379 -12.54 21.49 -8.70
N MET A 380 -12.81 20.33 -8.12
CA MET A 380 -14.07 20.06 -7.41
C MET A 380 -14.15 20.74 -6.02
N GLN A 381 -13.03 21.22 -5.48
CA GLN A 381 -12.98 21.95 -4.20
C GLN A 381 -13.21 23.46 -4.36
N SER A 382 -12.94 24.01 -5.55
CA SER A 382 -13.28 25.39 -5.90
C SER A 382 -14.75 25.51 -6.28
#